data_AF-A0A3P6BWZ8-F1
#
_entry.id   AF-A0A3P6BWZ8-F1
#
_cell.length_a   1.000
_cell.length_b   1.000
_cell.length_c   1.000
_cell.angle_alpha   90.00
_cell.angle_beta   90.00
_cell.angle_gamma   90.00
#
_symmetry.space_group_name_H-M   'P 1'
#
loop_
_entity.id
_entity.type
_entity.pdbx_description
1 polymer ?
#
loop_
_entity_poly.entity_id
_entity_poly.type
_entity_poly.pdbx_seq_one_letter_code
_entity_poly.pdbx_strand_id
1 'polypeptide(L)'
;MEKRELERKFRMTSYARNSSVQKKSSDNAKHITLETVQQLYKETRPKSLGIADLGCSSGPNTLSTIRDIIKTVEIAHHREIPKQPLPEFSIFLNDLPQNDFNSIFKALPDFHMELKRDTKNDVCPAIFIAAYPGYIILWTAIP
;
A
#
# COMPACT_ATOMS: atom_id res chain seq x y z
N MET A 1 -5.50 2.67 -36.41
CA MET A 1 -6.10 3.72 -35.55
C MET A 1 -7.02 3.11 -34.49
N GLU A 2 -7.82 2.11 -34.86
CA GLU A 2 -8.80 1.42 -33.99
C GLU A 2 -8.25 0.85 -32.67
N LYS A 3 -7.08 0.19 -32.68
CA LYS A 3 -6.46 -0.36 -31.44
C LYS A 3 -6.13 0.73 -30.41
N ARG A 4 -5.61 1.89 -30.84
CA ARG A 4 -5.27 3.00 -29.93
C ARG A 4 -6.52 3.66 -29.35
N GLU A 5 -7.59 3.71 -30.13
CA GLU A 5 -8.87 4.25 -29.68
C GLU A 5 -9.56 3.31 -28.68
N LEU A 6 -9.47 1.99 -28.92
CA LEU A 6 -9.95 0.97 -28.00
C LEU A 6 -9.16 0.95 -26.68
N GLU A 7 -7.83 1.05 -26.75
CA GLU A 7 -6.95 1.20 -25.58
C GLU A 7 -7.27 2.48 -24.80
N ARG A 8 -7.54 3.59 -25.51
CA ARG A 8 -7.94 4.86 -24.89
C ARG A 8 -9.28 4.75 -24.18
N LYS A 9 -10.26 4.08 -24.80
CA LYS A 9 -11.59 3.82 -24.22
C LYS A 9 -11.49 2.92 -22.99
N PHE A 10 -10.72 1.84 -23.06
CA PHE A 10 -10.46 0.93 -21.93
C PHE A 10 -9.78 1.65 -20.75
N ARG A 11 -8.79 2.51 -21.04
CA ARG A 11 -8.14 3.32 -20.00
C ARG A 11 -9.11 4.28 -19.32
N MET A 12 -10.06 4.87 -20.06
CA MET A 12 -11.04 5.83 -19.52
C MET A 12 -12.09 5.18 -18.60
N THR A 13 -12.46 3.92 -18.85
CA THR A 13 -13.43 3.19 -18.01
C THR A 13 -12.78 2.36 -16.90
N SER A 14 -11.46 2.38 -16.79
CA SER A 14 -10.72 1.62 -15.77
C SER A 14 -11.07 2.04 -14.33
N TYR A 15 -11.01 1.09 -13.40
CA TYR A 15 -11.23 1.34 -11.97
C TYR A 15 -10.26 2.39 -11.43
N ALA A 16 -8.99 2.36 -11.84
CA ALA A 16 -7.97 3.32 -11.43
C ALA A 16 -8.35 4.78 -11.70
N ARG A 17 -9.19 5.07 -12.71
CA ARG A 17 -9.69 6.42 -13.00
C ARG A 17 -11.05 6.77 -12.41
N ASN A 18 -11.85 5.76 -12.05
CA ASN A 18 -13.24 5.94 -11.62
C ASN A 18 -13.49 5.55 -10.16
N SER A 19 -12.42 5.32 -9.38
CA SER A 19 -12.48 4.85 -7.99
C SER A 19 -12.57 5.96 -6.94
N SER A 20 -13.03 7.16 -7.32
CA SER A 20 -13.08 8.33 -6.43
C SER A 20 -13.98 8.12 -5.21
N VAL A 21 -15.08 7.38 -5.36
CA VAL A 21 -16.00 7.06 -4.27
C VAL A 21 -15.35 6.11 -3.26
N GLN A 22 -14.69 5.05 -3.74
CA GLN A 22 -13.98 4.09 -2.90
C GLN A 22 -12.82 4.75 -2.18
N LYS A 23 -12.07 5.62 -2.88
CA LYS A 23 -11.03 6.45 -2.28
C LYS A 23 -11.60 7.31 -1.14
N LYS A 24 -12.71 8.01 -1.36
CA LYS A 24 -13.35 8.83 -0.31
C LYS A 24 -13.77 8.00 0.91
N SER A 25 -14.33 6.81 0.70
CA SER A 25 -14.68 5.91 1.81
C SER A 25 -13.42 5.46 2.58
N SER A 26 -12.35 5.13 1.86
CA SER A 26 -11.06 4.77 2.48
C SER A 26 -10.47 5.94 3.25
N ASP A 27 -10.52 7.16 2.71
CA ASP A 27 -10.01 8.37 3.36
C ASP A 27 -10.76 8.67 4.67
N ASN A 28 -12.06 8.38 4.75
CA ASN A 28 -12.84 8.53 5.99
C ASN A 28 -12.37 7.54 7.08
N ALA A 29 -12.06 6.29 6.70
CA ALA A 29 -11.58 5.26 7.63
C ALA A 29 -10.07 5.35 7.92
N LYS A 30 -9.35 6.15 7.14
CA LYS A 30 -7.88 6.25 7.17
C LYS A 30 -7.34 6.67 8.53
N HIS A 31 -7.97 7.63 9.20
CA HIS A 31 -7.52 8.10 10.52
C HIS A 31 -7.45 6.96 11.54
N ILE A 32 -8.51 6.15 11.67
CA ILE A 32 -8.56 4.97 12.56
C ILE A 32 -7.45 3.98 12.21
N THR A 33 -7.23 3.72 10.92
CA THR A 33 -6.20 2.79 10.46
C THR A 33 -4.80 3.28 10.87
N LEU A 34 -4.50 4.55 10.61
CA LEU A 34 -3.20 5.14 10.93
C LEU A 34 -2.96 5.23 12.44
N GLU A 35 -3.96 5.62 13.23
CA GLU A 35 -3.88 5.64 14.69
C GLU A 35 -3.62 4.24 15.26
N THR A 36 -4.33 3.23 14.75
CA THR A 36 -4.15 1.83 15.18
C THR A 36 -2.74 1.33 14.85
N VAL A 37 -2.24 1.57 13.64
CA VAL A 37 -0.87 1.22 13.25
C VAL A 37 0.15 1.93 14.12
N GLN A 38 -0.04 3.23 14.37
CA GLN A 38 0.85 4.01 15.22
C GLN A 38 0.93 3.42 16.63
N GLN A 39 -0.21 3.08 17.22
CA GLN A 39 -0.29 2.53 18.56
C GLN A 39 0.36 1.13 18.63
N LEU A 40 0.02 0.25 17.67
CA LEU A 40 0.64 -1.06 17.54
C LEU A 40 2.17 -0.96 17.45
N TYR A 41 2.67 -0.02 16.65
CA TYR A 41 4.10 0.19 16.48
C TYR A 41 4.77 0.64 17.79
N LYS A 42 4.16 1.57 18.52
CA LYS A 42 4.69 2.05 19.82
C LYS A 42 4.77 0.92 20.85
N GLU A 43 3.80 0.02 20.85
CA GLU A 43 3.76 -1.09 21.82
C GLU A 43 4.78 -2.18 21.49
N THR A 44 4.88 -2.54 20.20
CA THR A 44 5.64 -3.73 19.78
C THR A 44 7.04 -3.43 19.26
N ARG A 45 7.28 -2.22 18.72
CA ARG A 45 8.55 -1.75 18.12
C ARG A 45 9.25 -2.83 17.27
N PRO A 46 8.54 -3.44 16.29
CA PRO A 46 9.05 -4.58 15.58
C PRO A 46 10.21 -4.17 14.67
N LYS A 47 11.13 -5.10 14.39
CA LYS A 47 12.21 -4.91 13.41
C LYS A 47 11.75 -5.09 11.96
N SER A 48 10.64 -5.79 11.75
CA SER A 48 10.00 -5.97 10.45
C SER A 48 8.48 -5.90 10.63
N LEU A 49 7.79 -5.24 9.71
CA LEU A 49 6.35 -5.02 9.73
C LEU A 49 5.73 -5.55 8.43
N GLY A 50 4.86 -6.55 8.57
CA GLY A 50 4.05 -7.08 7.48
C GLY A 50 2.76 -6.30 7.31
N ILE A 51 2.42 -5.92 6.08
CA ILE A 51 1.18 -5.23 5.71
C ILE A 51 0.53 -6.03 4.58
N ALA A 52 -0.71 -6.47 4.76
CA ALA A 52 -1.48 -7.14 3.72
C ALA A 52 -2.65 -6.24 3.29
N ASP A 53 -2.71 -5.91 2.00
CA ASP A 53 -3.84 -5.23 1.37
C ASP A 53 -4.71 -6.27 0.66
N LEU A 54 -5.86 -6.57 1.25
CA LEU A 54 -6.77 -7.65 0.86
C LEU A 54 -7.91 -7.08 0.00
N GLY A 55 -7.82 -7.27 -1.31
CA GLY A 55 -8.68 -6.61 -2.29
C GLY A 55 -8.08 -5.29 -2.79
N CYS A 56 -6.79 -5.30 -3.14
CA CYS A 56 -6.02 -4.11 -3.50
C CYS A 56 -6.52 -3.44 -4.81
N SER A 57 -7.28 -4.17 -5.63
CA SER A 57 -7.70 -3.79 -6.97
C SER A 57 -6.52 -3.36 -7.83
N SER A 58 -6.79 -2.58 -8.87
CA SER A 58 -5.79 -1.99 -9.77
C SER A 58 -5.81 -0.47 -9.65
N GLY A 59 -4.66 0.16 -9.43
CA GLY A 59 -4.53 1.62 -9.46
C GLY A 59 -3.77 2.23 -8.28
N PRO A 60 -3.74 3.57 -8.18
CA PRO A 60 -2.87 4.30 -7.26
C PRO A 60 -3.36 4.29 -5.80
N ASN A 61 -4.60 3.88 -5.53
CA ASN A 61 -5.20 3.99 -4.19
C ASN A 61 -4.47 3.10 -3.17
N THR A 62 -4.22 1.84 -3.51
CA THR A 62 -3.44 0.88 -2.68
C THR A 62 -2.08 1.46 -2.30
N LEU A 63 -1.31 1.94 -3.28
CA LEU A 63 0.01 2.49 -3.02
C LEU A 63 -0.07 3.77 -2.17
N SER A 64 -1.09 4.61 -2.36
CA SER A 64 -1.31 5.78 -1.51
C SER A 64 -1.55 5.37 -0.05
N THR A 65 -2.44 4.41 0.20
CA THR A 65 -2.73 3.94 1.56
C THR A 65 -1.50 3.36 2.24
N ILE A 66 -0.74 2.52 1.52
CA ILE A 66 0.51 1.92 2.02
C ILE A 66 1.54 3.00 2.35
N ARG A 67 1.70 4.01 1.49
CA ARG A 67 2.59 5.15 1.75
C ARG A 67 2.24 5.84 3.06
N ASP A 68 0.96 6.08 3.29
CA ASP A 68 0.51 6.78 4.49
C ASP A 68 0.76 5.95 5.76
N ILE A 69 0.59 4.62 5.67
CA ILE A 69 0.94 3.67 6.75
C ILE A 69 2.45 3.72 7.06
N ILE A 70 3.30 3.63 6.02
CA ILE A 70 4.77 3.69 6.19
C ILE A 70 5.18 5.00 6.86
N LYS A 71 4.68 6.15 6.38
CA LYS A 71 4.98 7.46 6.97
C LYS A 71 4.57 7.56 8.42
N THR A 72 3.40 7.02 8.79
CA THR A 72 2.95 7.00 10.18
C THR A 72 3.91 6.19 11.07
N VAL A 73 4.38 5.03 10.59
CA VAL A 73 5.38 4.21 11.29
C VAL A 73 6.72 4.93 11.38
N GLU A 74 7.19 5.56 10.31
CA GLU A 74 8.43 6.35 10.33
C GLU A 74 8.36 7.47 11.37
N ILE A 75 7.27 8.25 11.38
CA ILE A 75 7.07 9.33 12.35
C ILE A 75 7.06 8.78 13.79
N ALA A 76 6.38 7.66 14.02
CA ALA A 76 6.37 7.01 15.33
C ALA A 76 7.77 6.53 15.74
N HIS A 77 8.48 5.85 14.84
CA HIS A 77 9.84 5.36 15.06
C HIS A 77 10.82 6.47 15.45
N HIS A 78 10.83 7.57 14.69
CA HIS A 78 11.73 8.69 14.98
C HIS A 78 11.41 9.37 16.32
N ARG A 79 10.17 9.31 16.80
CA ARG A 79 9.80 9.84 18.12
C ARG A 79 10.19 8.92 19.27
N GLU A 80 10.01 7.62 19.06
CA GLU A 80 10.19 6.62 20.12
C GLU A 80 11.65 6.17 20.25
N ILE A 81 12.34 5.90 19.14
CA ILE A 81 13.69 5.31 19.08
C ILE A 81 14.53 5.87 17.92
N PRO A 82 14.80 7.19 17.87
CA PRO A 82 15.41 7.89 16.72
C PRO A 82 16.81 7.40 16.27
N LYS A 83 17.50 6.63 17.12
CA LYS A 83 18.87 6.14 16.84
C LYS A 83 18.90 4.72 16.29
N GLN A 84 17.76 4.05 16.19
CA GLN A 84 17.64 2.70 15.64
C GLN A 84 17.37 2.77 14.13
N PRO A 85 17.69 1.71 13.37
CA PRO A 85 17.27 1.62 11.98
C PRO A 85 15.75 1.48 11.90
N LEU A 86 15.17 2.05 10.84
CA LEU A 86 13.76 1.86 10.50
C LEU A 86 13.44 0.36 10.35
N PRO A 87 12.21 -0.07 10.68
CA PRO A 87 11.78 -1.43 10.43
C PRO A 87 11.79 -1.73 8.92
N GLU A 88 12.01 -2.99 8.58
CA GLU A 88 11.72 -3.50 7.25
C GLU A 88 10.21 -3.57 7.03
N PHE A 89 9.74 -3.25 5.83
CA PHE A 89 8.33 -3.37 5.46
C PHE A 89 8.16 -4.47 4.41
N SER A 90 7.30 -5.44 4.72
CA SER A 90 6.87 -6.48 3.79
C SER A 90 5.41 -6.25 3.42
N ILE A 91 5.15 -5.89 2.17
CA ILE A 91 3.82 -5.54 1.66
C ILE A 91 3.32 -6.67 0.78
N PHE A 92 2.14 -7.17 1.10
CA PHE A 92 1.47 -8.26 0.40
C PHE A 92 0.18 -7.73 -0.23
N LEU A 93 0.14 -7.67 -1.56
CA LEU A 93 -1.02 -7.20 -2.31
C LEU A 93 -1.81 -8.40 -2.80
N ASN A 94 -3.03 -8.56 -2.31
CA ASN A 94 -3.92 -9.63 -2.73
C ASN A 94 -5.14 -9.07 -3.48
N ASP A 95 -5.50 -9.75 -4.56
CA ASP A 95 -6.74 -9.55 -5.29
C ASP A 95 -7.00 -10.80 -6.15
N LEU A 96 -8.14 -10.83 -6.82
CA LEU A 96 -8.51 -11.86 -7.78
C LEU A 96 -7.43 -12.05 -8.86
N PRO A 97 -7.26 -13.25 -9.40
CA PRO A 97 -6.27 -13.52 -10.45
C PRO A 97 -6.40 -12.64 -11.70
N GLN A 98 -7.59 -12.10 -11.95
CA GLN A 98 -7.88 -11.21 -13.08
C GLN A 98 -7.46 -9.75 -12.84
N ASN A 99 -6.99 -9.40 -11.64
CA ASN A 99 -6.53 -8.07 -11.30
C ASN A 99 -5.27 -7.68 -12.10
N ASP A 100 -5.15 -6.41 -12.49
CA ASP A 100 -4.00 -5.89 -13.23
C ASP A 100 -2.86 -5.51 -12.27
N PHE A 101 -2.22 -6.52 -11.66
CA PHE A 101 -1.03 -6.33 -10.84
C PHE A 101 0.14 -5.69 -11.61
N ASN A 102 0.19 -5.87 -12.93
CA ASN A 102 1.23 -5.25 -13.76
C ASN A 102 1.13 -3.73 -13.73
N SER A 103 -0.07 -3.15 -13.62
CA SER A 103 -0.24 -1.71 -13.44
C SER A 103 0.40 -1.21 -12.15
N ILE A 104 0.28 -1.98 -11.06
CA ILE A 104 0.89 -1.66 -9.77
C ILE A 104 2.40 -1.76 -9.87
N PHE A 105 2.93 -2.86 -10.42
CA PHE A 105 4.37 -3.06 -10.58
C PHE A 105 5.03 -1.98 -11.44
N LYS A 106 4.36 -1.49 -12.49
CA LYS A 106 4.83 -0.35 -13.29
C LYS A 106 4.88 0.96 -12.51
N ALA A 107 4.05 1.13 -11.49
CA ALA A 107 4.02 2.33 -10.64
C ALA A 107 5.02 2.26 -9.46
N LEU A 108 5.61 1.10 -9.17
CA LEU A 108 6.53 0.95 -8.05
C LEU A 108 7.77 1.86 -8.12
N PRO A 109 8.43 2.08 -9.27
CA PRO A 109 9.58 2.99 -9.31
C PRO A 109 9.23 4.41 -8.84
N ASP A 110 8.10 4.95 -9.29
CA ASP A 110 7.62 6.27 -8.88
C ASP A 110 7.25 6.30 -7.40
N PHE A 111 6.63 5.24 -6.90
CA PHE A 111 6.30 5.08 -5.48
C PHE A 111 7.56 5.09 -4.58
N HIS A 112 8.60 4.34 -4.93
CA HIS A 112 9.86 4.33 -4.16
C HIS A 112 10.56 5.71 -4.22
N MET A 113 10.49 6.39 -5.36
CA MET A 113 11.03 7.74 -5.50
C MET A 113 10.27 8.75 -4.65
N GLU A 114 8.94 8.65 -4.56
CA GLU A 114 8.13 9.52 -3.70
C GLU A 114 8.48 9.34 -2.22
N LEU A 115 8.61 8.09 -1.75
CA LEU A 115 9.03 7.77 -0.38
C LEU A 115 10.42 8.35 -0.04
N LYS A 116 11.36 8.29 -0.99
CA LYS A 116 12.70 8.89 -0.84
C LYS A 116 12.68 10.41 -0.70
N ARG A 117 11.81 11.10 -1.44
CA ARG A 117 11.73 12.57 -1.37
C ARG A 117 11.23 13.07 -0.02
N ASP A 118 10.39 12.27 0.63
CA ASP A 118 9.78 12.63 1.90
C ASP A 118 10.70 12.35 3.11
N THR A 119 11.77 11.56 2.92
CA THR A 119 12.74 11.23 3.97
C THR A 119 13.86 12.27 4.05
N LYS A 120 13.83 13.13 5.07
CA LYS A 120 14.83 14.20 5.28
C LYS A 120 16.24 13.72 5.66
N ASN A 121 16.40 12.45 6.02
CA ASN A 121 17.63 11.92 6.65
C ASN A 121 18.39 10.89 5.80
N ASP A 122 18.07 10.74 4.51
CA ASP A 122 18.72 9.78 3.58
C ASP A 122 18.58 8.29 3.99
N VAL A 123 17.87 8.00 5.08
CA VAL A 123 17.54 6.65 5.54
C VAL A 123 16.20 6.27 4.95
N CYS A 124 16.23 5.49 3.87
CA CYS A 124 15.03 4.86 3.33
C CYS A 124 14.80 3.50 4.00
N PRO A 125 13.57 3.18 4.44
CA PRO A 125 13.28 1.86 4.94
C PRO A 125 13.44 0.81 3.83
N ALA A 126 13.83 -0.40 4.21
CA ALA A 126 13.79 -1.54 3.31
C ALA A 126 12.33 -1.92 3.06
N ILE A 127 11.89 -1.85 1.80
CA ILE A 127 10.50 -2.12 1.42
C ILE A 127 10.49 -3.24 0.37
N PHE A 128 9.75 -4.30 0.67
CA PHE A 128 9.52 -5.42 -0.22
C PHE A 128 8.04 -5.50 -0.54
N ILE A 129 7.71 -5.62 -1.83
CA ILE A 129 6.32 -5.69 -2.31
C ILE A 129 6.15 -6.96 -3.11
N ALA A 130 5.15 -7.76 -2.75
CA ALA A 130 4.79 -8.99 -3.44
C ALA A 130 3.29 -9.02 -3.73
N ALA A 131 2.91 -9.59 -4.88
CA ALA A 131 1.51 -9.78 -5.27
C ALA A 131 1.09 -11.25 -5.15
N TYR A 132 -0.12 -11.47 -4.66
CA TYR A 132 -0.73 -12.77 -4.40
C TYR A 132 -2.06 -12.85 -5.14
N PRO A 133 -2.06 -13.25 -6.43
CA PRO A 133 -3.31 -13.48 -7.16
C PRO A 133 -4.06 -14.66 -6.56
N GLY A 134 -5.26 -14.41 -6.04
CA GLY A 134 -6.06 -15.45 -5.40
C GLY A 134 -7.27 -14.90 -4.66
N TYR A 135 -8.23 -15.79 -4.40
CA TYR A 135 -9.40 -15.45 -3.59
C TYR A 135 -9.03 -15.37 -2.11
N ILE A 136 -9.59 -14.39 -1.40
CA ILE A 136 -9.53 -14.37 0.06
C ILE A 136 -10.50 -15.44 0.56
N ILE A 137 -9.97 -16.62 0.83
CA ILE A 137 -10.73 -17.65 1.53
C ILE A 137 -10.43 -17.47 3.01
N LEU A 138 -11.31 -16.74 3.70
CA LEU A 138 -11.38 -16.80 5.15
C LEU A 138 -11.86 -18.21 5.48
N TRP A 139 -10.96 -19.12 5.85
CA TRP A 139 -11.37 -20.34 6.52
C TRP A 139 -12.04 -19.90 7.82
N THR A 140 -13.37 -19.82 7.81
CA THR A 140 -14.13 -19.88 9.05
C THR A 140 -13.75 -21.18 9.72
N ALA A 141 -13.07 -21.07 10.85
CA ALA A 141 -12.84 -22.08 11.87
C ALA A 141 -13.23 -23.51 11.46
N ILE A 142 -12.25 -24.33 11.08
CA ILE A 142 -12.39 -25.78 11.31
C ILE A 142 -12.05 -25.97 12.79
N PRO A 143 -12.99 -26.45 13.63
CA PRO A 143 -12.75 -26.74 15.04
C PRO A 143 -11.72 -27.87 15.23
#